data_AF-A0A7J4U532-F1
#
_entry.id   AF-A0A7J4U532-F1
#
_cell.length_a   1.000
_cell.length_b   1.000
_cell.length_c   1.000
_cell.angle_alpha   90.00
_cell.angle_beta   90.00
_cell.angle_gamma   90.00
#
_symmetry.space_group_name_H-M   'P 1'
#
loop_
_entity.id
_entity.type
_entity.pdbx_description
1 polymer ?
#
loop_
_entity_poly.entity_id
_entity_poly.type
_entity_poly.pdbx_seq_one_letter_code
_entity_poly.pdbx_strand_id
1 'polypeptide(L)'
;MKGLSKKEVEVIANLEFEEMYFFTRTDIKKFFPDEQHLSDFLFGLRSKERIIKINRKKYYLIPIKSRTGGWSEHPFIVTDEICNGKDYVIGGWAAAKYWKLTEQIPAQIDVYTTKRQGIYKIMNMRFVFHRTSKKRVSQGIQRQIENHPFIIIAKEETVQWFKKRK
;
A
#
# COMPACT_ATOMS: atom_id res chain seq x y z
N MET A 1 -9.82 -25.23 2.49
CA MET A 1 -9.32 -23.98 3.11
C MET A 1 -8.89 -24.28 4.53
N LYS A 2 -7.69 -23.86 4.96
CA LYS A 2 -7.29 -23.99 6.36
C LYS A 2 -8.08 -22.98 7.20
N GLY A 3 -8.80 -23.45 8.21
CA GLY A 3 -9.56 -22.59 9.10
C GLY A 3 -8.69 -21.64 9.93
N LEU A 4 -9.29 -20.56 10.43
CA LEU A 4 -8.65 -19.67 11.38
C LEU A 4 -8.75 -20.23 12.80
N SER A 5 -7.68 -20.10 13.57
CA SER A 5 -7.67 -20.41 15.00
C SER A 5 -8.48 -19.36 15.76
N LYS A 6 -8.89 -19.69 16.99
CA LYS A 6 -9.60 -18.75 17.87
C LYS A 6 -8.82 -17.45 18.07
N LYS A 7 -7.49 -17.54 18.22
CA LYS A 7 -6.62 -16.37 18.38
C LYS A 7 -6.50 -15.54 17.10
N GLU A 8 -6.45 -16.19 15.94
CA GLU A 8 -6.48 -15.49 14.64
C GLU A 8 -7.77 -14.72 14.44
N VAL A 9 -8.91 -15.32 14.77
CA VAL A 9 -10.22 -14.65 14.70
C VAL A 9 -10.27 -13.46 15.66
N GLU A 10 -9.81 -13.61 16.91
CA GLU A 10 -9.78 -12.55 17.92
C GLU A 10 -8.98 -11.33 17.45
N VAL A 11 -7.74 -11.54 16.98
CA VAL A 11 -6.86 -10.43 16.56
C VAL A 11 -7.38 -9.78 15.27
N ILE A 12 -7.86 -10.56 14.30
CA ILE A 12 -8.43 -10.02 13.07
C ILE A 12 -9.68 -9.17 13.38
N ALA A 13 -10.58 -9.68 14.23
CA ALA A 13 -11.78 -8.96 14.60
C ALA A 13 -11.47 -7.64 15.30
N ASN A 14 -10.45 -7.60 16.18
CA ASN A 14 -10.02 -6.35 16.81
C ASN A 14 -9.45 -5.36 15.78
N LEU A 15 -8.58 -5.81 14.86
CA LEU A 15 -8.04 -4.94 13.81
C LEU A 15 -9.14 -4.38 12.89
N GLU A 16 -10.11 -5.21 12.50
CA GLU A 16 -11.24 -4.75 11.68
C GLU A 16 -12.15 -3.78 12.43
N PHE A 17 -12.40 -4.03 13.72
CA PHE A 17 -13.18 -3.13 14.58
C PHE A 17 -12.50 -1.76 14.74
N GLU A 18 -11.17 -1.73 14.82
CA GLU A 18 -10.37 -0.49 14.88
C GLU A 18 -10.08 0.11 13.49
N GLU A 19 -10.64 -0.45 12.41
CA GLU A 19 -10.38 -0.08 11.01
C GLU A 19 -8.89 -0.08 10.62
N MET A 20 -8.07 -0.87 11.33
CA MET A 20 -6.63 -0.99 11.15
C MET A 20 -6.29 -2.04 10.08
N TYR A 21 -6.52 -1.70 8.81
CA TYR A 21 -6.18 -2.58 7.68
C TYR A 21 -4.69 -2.59 7.36
N PHE A 22 -3.94 -1.57 7.78
CA PHE A 22 -2.49 -1.56 7.70
C PHE A 22 -1.91 -1.55 9.11
N PHE A 23 -1.14 -2.58 9.45
CA PHE A 23 -0.65 -2.77 10.80
C PHE A 23 0.81 -3.25 10.82
N THR A 24 1.43 -3.09 11.96
CA THR A 24 2.82 -3.46 12.27
C THR A 24 2.83 -4.49 13.39
N ARG A 25 4.02 -5.05 13.66
CA ARG A 25 4.19 -5.96 14.81
C ARG A 25 3.87 -5.27 16.14
N THR A 26 4.14 -3.97 16.27
CA THR A 26 3.88 -3.23 17.52
C THR A 26 2.39 -3.12 17.82
N ASP A 27 1.57 -2.97 16.78
CA ASP A 27 0.11 -2.78 16.93
C ASP A 27 -0.58 -4.02 17.52
N ILE A 28 -0.08 -5.21 17.16
CA ILE A 28 -0.63 -6.49 17.64
C ILE A 28 0.17 -7.12 18.79
N LYS A 29 1.28 -6.50 19.22
CA LYS A 29 2.16 -7.09 20.24
C LYS A 29 1.45 -7.39 21.55
N LYS A 30 0.48 -6.55 21.92
CA LYS A 30 -0.38 -6.71 23.11
C LYS A 30 -1.13 -8.05 23.18
N PHE A 31 -1.32 -8.73 22.05
CA PHE A 31 -2.06 -10.00 21.98
C PHE A 31 -1.20 -11.23 22.24
N PHE A 32 0.13 -11.09 22.31
CA PHE A 32 1.07 -12.22 22.37
C PHE A 32 2.01 -12.09 23.58
N PRO A 33 2.37 -13.22 24.22
CA PRO A 33 3.29 -13.20 25.35
C PRO A 33 4.72 -12.84 24.94
N ASP A 34 5.13 -13.20 23.71
CA ASP A 34 6.47 -12.98 23.19
C ASP A 34 6.50 -12.84 21.66
N GLU A 35 7.69 -12.52 21.12
CA GLU A 35 7.91 -12.33 19.68
C GLU A 35 7.85 -13.64 18.88
N GLN A 36 8.03 -14.80 19.51
CA GLN A 36 7.97 -16.09 18.83
C GLN A 36 6.52 -16.40 18.46
N HIS A 37 5.60 -16.31 19.43
CA HIS A 37 4.16 -16.51 19.20
C HIS A 37 3.59 -15.51 18.19
N LEU A 38 4.05 -14.25 18.23
CA LEU A 38 3.67 -13.24 17.24
C LEU A 38 4.17 -13.63 15.84
N SER A 39 5.41 -14.12 15.72
CA SER A 39 5.97 -14.56 14.45
C SER A 39 5.22 -15.74 13.87
N ASP A 40 4.87 -16.72 14.71
CA ASP A 40 4.10 -17.89 14.32
C ASP A 40 2.68 -17.52 13.87
N PHE A 41 2.05 -16.57 14.57
CA PHE A 41 0.77 -15.97 14.16
C PHE A 41 0.85 -15.30 12.79
N LEU A 42 1.85 -14.43 12.57
CA LEU A 42 2.02 -13.75 11.28
C LEU A 42 2.32 -14.75 10.15
N PHE A 43 3.10 -15.79 10.44
CA PHE A 43 3.34 -16.88 9.49
C PHE A 43 2.05 -17.63 9.16
N GLY A 44 1.25 -17.97 10.17
CA GLY A 44 -0.07 -18.58 10.03
C GLY A 44 -0.99 -17.77 9.12
N LEU A 45 -1.18 -16.49 9.42
CA LEU A 45 -2.02 -15.60 8.61
C LEU A 45 -1.51 -15.44 7.17
N ARG A 46 -0.19 -15.34 6.96
CA ARG A 46 0.38 -15.27 5.60
C ARG A 46 0.14 -16.56 4.82
N SER A 47 0.33 -17.72 5.44
CA SER A 47 0.10 -19.03 4.81
C SER A 47 -1.36 -19.27 4.45
N LYS A 48 -2.27 -18.56 5.13
CA LYS A 48 -3.72 -18.58 4.89
C LYS A 48 -4.19 -17.41 4.03
N GLU A 49 -3.27 -16.62 3.47
CA GLU A 49 -3.56 -15.46 2.63
C GLU A 49 -4.51 -14.46 3.30
N ARG A 50 -4.39 -14.28 4.62
CA ARG A 50 -5.16 -13.30 5.39
C ARG A 50 -4.43 -12.00 5.62
N ILE A 51 -3.12 -11.99 5.44
CA ILE A 51 -2.31 -10.78 5.47
C ILE A 51 -1.28 -10.78 4.35
N ILE A 52 -0.91 -9.58 3.90
CA ILE A 52 0.15 -9.38 2.91
C ILE A 52 1.22 -8.49 3.51
N LYS A 53 2.47 -8.90 3.43
CA LYS A 53 3.59 -8.06 3.83
C LYS A 53 3.86 -7.03 2.74
N ILE A 54 3.60 -5.75 3.03
CA ILE A 54 3.73 -4.66 2.05
C ILE A 54 5.08 -3.95 2.12
N ASN A 55 5.75 -4.00 3.28
CA ASN A 55 7.12 -3.53 3.44
C ASN A 55 7.81 -4.27 4.60
N ARG A 56 9.02 -3.85 5.02
CA ARG A 56 9.78 -4.51 6.08
C ARG A 56 9.02 -4.60 7.42
N LYS A 57 8.20 -3.59 7.74
CA LYS A 57 7.55 -3.41 9.05
C LYS A 57 6.02 -3.53 9.01
N LYS A 58 5.39 -3.25 7.86
CA LYS A 58 3.94 -3.20 7.71
C LYS A 58 3.37 -4.40 6.96
N TYR A 59 2.16 -4.76 7.38
CA TYR A 59 1.29 -5.75 6.78
C TYR A 59 -0.04 -5.10 6.43
N TYR A 60 -0.67 -5.61 5.39
CA TYR A 60 -2.06 -5.36 5.10
C TYR A 60 -2.90 -6.54 5.56
N LEU A 61 -3.98 -6.26 6.27
CA LEU A 61 -5.02 -7.21 6.64
C LEU A 61 -6.04 -7.32 5.52
N ILE A 62 -6.22 -8.53 4.99
CA ILE A 62 -7.29 -8.83 4.05
C ILE A 62 -8.58 -8.99 4.87
N PRO A 63 -9.61 -8.15 4.66
CA PRO A 63 -10.83 -8.18 5.47
C PRO A 63 -11.57 -9.52 5.37
N ILE A 64 -12.22 -10.00 6.43
CA ILE A 64 -13.01 -11.25 6.44
C ILE A 64 -14.13 -11.18 5.39
N LYS A 65 -14.74 -10.00 5.23
CA LYS A 65 -15.79 -9.73 4.24
C LYS A 65 -15.30 -9.75 2.79
N SER A 66 -13.99 -9.78 2.54
CA SER A 66 -13.46 -9.81 1.17
C SER A 66 -13.81 -11.15 0.52
N ARG A 67 -14.32 -11.11 -0.72
CA ARG A 67 -14.35 -12.30 -1.58
C ARG A 67 -12.92 -12.82 -1.70
N THR A 68 -12.74 -14.14 -1.71
CA THR A 68 -11.45 -14.81 -1.90
C THR A 68 -10.60 -14.08 -2.96
N GLY A 69 -9.47 -13.52 -2.54
CA GLY A 69 -8.51 -12.83 -3.42
C GLY A 69 -8.79 -11.34 -3.72
N GLY A 70 -9.75 -10.69 -3.05
CA GLY A 70 -10.10 -9.29 -3.32
C GLY A 70 -9.45 -8.29 -2.36
N TRP A 71 -8.33 -7.70 -2.75
CA TRP A 71 -7.83 -6.46 -2.15
C TRP A 71 -8.71 -5.29 -2.55
N SER A 72 -9.15 -4.49 -1.58
CA SER A 72 -10.08 -3.38 -1.80
C SER A 72 -9.44 -1.99 -1.77
N GLU A 73 -8.19 -1.84 -1.29
CA GLU A 73 -7.63 -0.50 -1.06
C GLU A 73 -7.18 0.20 -2.34
N HIS A 74 -7.40 1.52 -2.36
CA HIS A 74 -6.96 2.38 -3.45
C HIS A 74 -5.42 2.32 -3.62
N PRO A 75 -4.87 2.14 -4.84
CA PRO A 75 -3.43 1.96 -5.05
C PRO A 75 -2.54 3.09 -4.47
N PHE A 76 -3.09 4.30 -4.34
CA PHE A 76 -2.37 5.44 -3.75
C PHE A 76 -2.17 5.31 -2.25
N ILE A 77 -3.18 4.80 -1.54
CA ILE A 77 -3.11 4.47 -0.12
C ILE A 77 -2.02 3.42 0.09
N VAL A 78 -2.04 2.37 -0.73
CA VAL A 78 -1.04 1.31 -0.67
C VAL A 78 0.37 1.85 -0.93
N THR A 79 0.51 2.79 -1.86
CA THR A 79 1.79 3.42 -2.15
C THR A 79 2.33 4.19 -0.95
N ASP A 80 1.48 4.99 -0.30
CA ASP A 80 1.82 5.71 0.93
C ASP A 80 2.27 4.73 2.02
N GLU A 81 1.51 3.65 2.20
CA GLU A 81 1.74 2.62 3.19
C GLU A 81 3.04 1.81 2.96
N ILE A 82 3.35 1.46 1.70
CA ILE A 82 4.65 0.85 1.34
C ILE A 82 5.81 1.78 1.73
N CYS A 83 5.63 3.09 1.52
CA CYS A 83 6.63 4.12 1.75
C CYS A 83 6.65 4.65 3.20
N ASN A 84 5.64 4.32 4.02
CA ASN A 84 5.41 4.85 5.36
C ASN A 84 5.25 6.39 5.37
N GLY A 85 4.45 6.93 4.47
CA GLY A 85 4.12 8.36 4.45
C GLY A 85 5.22 9.31 3.98
N LYS A 86 6.35 8.78 3.48
CA LYS A 86 7.54 9.60 3.20
C LYS A 86 8.39 9.11 2.04
N ASP A 87 9.20 10.02 1.52
CA ASP A 87 10.22 9.74 0.49
C ASP A 87 9.63 9.13 -0.80
N TYR A 88 8.45 9.61 -1.21
CA TYR A 88 7.84 9.17 -2.46
C TYR A 88 6.96 10.25 -3.09
N VAL A 89 6.73 10.11 -4.40
CA VAL A 89 5.68 10.83 -5.11
C VAL A 89 5.12 9.92 -6.22
N ILE A 90 3.80 9.83 -6.32
CA ILE A 90 3.10 9.08 -7.36
C ILE A 90 3.16 9.87 -8.67
N GLY A 91 3.46 9.20 -9.77
CA GLY A 91 3.50 9.82 -11.09
C GLY A 91 3.00 8.90 -12.20
N GLY A 92 3.49 9.16 -13.41
CA GLY A 92 3.17 8.36 -14.58
C GLY A 92 1.70 8.43 -14.98
N TRP A 93 1.21 7.32 -15.54
CA TRP A 93 -0.18 7.20 -16.02
C TRP A 93 -1.21 7.33 -14.89
N ALA A 94 -0.84 6.92 -13.68
CA ALA A 94 -1.71 7.05 -12.52
C ALA A 94 -1.94 8.51 -12.13
N ALA A 95 -0.89 9.35 -12.17
CA ALA A 95 -1.06 10.79 -12.00
C ALA A 95 -1.83 11.42 -13.17
N ALA A 96 -1.58 10.99 -14.41
CA ALA A 96 -2.32 11.48 -15.57
C ALA A 96 -3.83 11.22 -15.46
N LYS A 97 -4.22 10.01 -15.04
CA LYS A 97 -5.62 9.68 -14.75
C LYS A 97 -6.18 10.53 -13.62
N TYR A 98 -5.46 10.65 -12.49
CA TYR A 98 -5.91 11.45 -11.34
C TYR A 98 -6.20 12.91 -11.73
N TRP A 99 -5.35 13.50 -12.57
CA TRP A 99 -5.52 14.87 -13.07
C TRP A 99 -6.46 15.00 -14.27
N LYS A 100 -7.20 13.94 -14.62
CA LYS A 100 -8.16 13.89 -15.73
C LYS A 100 -7.54 14.20 -17.10
N LEU A 101 -6.28 13.81 -17.31
CA LEU A 101 -5.59 13.93 -18.59
C LEU A 101 -5.86 12.73 -19.52
N THR A 102 -6.36 11.62 -18.96
CA THR A 102 -6.75 10.41 -19.66
C THR A 102 -7.80 9.63 -18.87
N GLU A 103 -8.72 8.97 -19.58
CA GLU A 103 -9.68 8.04 -19.01
C GLU A 103 -9.12 6.61 -18.89
N GLN A 104 -7.94 6.35 -19.48
CA GLN A 104 -7.32 5.02 -19.46
C GLN A 104 -6.98 4.60 -18.03
N ILE A 105 -7.37 3.37 -17.67
CA ILE A 105 -7.04 2.78 -16.37
C ILE A 105 -5.55 2.40 -16.36
N PRO A 106 -4.75 2.92 -15.42
CA PRO A 106 -3.32 2.60 -15.33
C PRO A 106 -3.13 1.12 -15.02
N ALA A 107 -2.32 0.44 -15.83
CA ALA A 107 -1.92 -0.94 -15.58
C ALA A 107 -0.89 -1.09 -14.45
N GLN A 108 -0.26 0.01 -14.05
CA GLN A 108 0.73 0.06 -12.97
C GLN A 108 0.72 1.43 -12.29
N ILE A 109 1.28 1.47 -11.09
CA ILE A 109 1.53 2.70 -10.34
C ILE A 109 3.01 3.02 -10.38
N ASP A 110 3.37 4.11 -11.06
CA ASP A 110 4.73 4.63 -11.08
C ASP A 110 4.98 5.47 -9.81
N VAL A 111 5.98 5.06 -9.03
CA VAL A 111 6.32 5.69 -7.75
C VAL A 111 7.76 6.16 -7.79
N TYR A 112 8.00 7.45 -7.62
CA TYR A 112 9.34 8.03 -7.63
C TYR A 112 9.83 8.23 -6.19
N THR A 113 10.99 7.68 -5.84
CA THR A 113 11.57 7.72 -4.48
C THR A 113 13.06 7.99 -4.53
N THR A 114 13.71 8.34 -3.42
CA THR A 114 15.17 8.57 -3.44
C THR A 114 16.00 7.31 -3.23
N LYS A 115 15.39 6.26 -2.66
CA LYS A 115 16.08 5.03 -2.23
C LYS A 115 15.57 3.73 -2.87
N ARG A 116 14.28 3.62 -3.18
CA ARG A 116 13.67 2.38 -3.70
C ARG A 116 13.70 2.36 -5.23
N GLN A 117 13.89 1.16 -5.78
CA GLN A 117 13.84 0.89 -7.22
C GLN A 117 13.31 -0.51 -7.48
N GLY A 118 12.74 -0.74 -8.67
CA GLY A 118 12.29 -2.05 -9.13
C GLY A 118 10.77 -2.24 -9.09
N ILE A 119 10.33 -3.46 -9.40
CA ILE A 119 8.90 -3.79 -9.50
C ILE A 119 8.47 -4.52 -8.23
N TYR A 120 7.39 -4.04 -7.63
CA TYR A 120 6.75 -4.68 -6.50
C TYR A 120 5.32 -5.06 -6.89
N LYS A 121 4.99 -6.35 -6.78
CA LYS A 121 3.64 -6.85 -7.05
C LYS A 121 2.95 -7.13 -5.71
N ILE A 122 1.82 -6.48 -5.49
CA ILE A 122 0.95 -6.75 -4.35
C ILE A 122 -0.39 -7.16 -4.94
N MET A 123 -0.69 -8.46 -4.85
CA MET A 123 -1.85 -9.08 -5.51
C MET A 123 -1.87 -8.75 -7.01
N ASN A 124 -2.94 -8.12 -7.48
CA ASN A 124 -3.15 -7.82 -8.90
C ASN A 124 -2.57 -6.44 -9.29
N MET A 125 -1.98 -5.71 -8.35
CA MET A 125 -1.41 -4.39 -8.59
C MET A 125 0.10 -4.46 -8.78
N ARG A 126 0.57 -3.70 -9.78
CA ARG A 126 1.99 -3.54 -10.08
C ARG A 126 2.45 -2.14 -9.69
N PHE A 127 3.39 -2.06 -8.76
CA PHE A 127 4.08 -0.84 -8.37
C PHE A 127 5.46 -0.83 -9.00
N VAL A 128 5.81 0.26 -9.67
CA VAL A 128 7.12 0.43 -10.31
C VAL A 128 7.83 1.60 -9.63
N PHE A 129 8.85 1.25 -8.84
CA PHE A 129 9.66 2.21 -8.11
C PHE A 129 10.79 2.71 -9.01
N HIS A 130 10.83 4.03 -9.20
CA HIS A 130 11.85 4.75 -9.93
C HIS A 130 12.67 5.57 -8.95
N ARG A 131 13.99 5.58 -9.15
CA ARG A 131 14.87 6.44 -8.35
C ARG A 131 14.79 7.88 -8.86
N THR A 132 14.71 8.85 -7.95
CA THR A 132 14.74 10.28 -8.26
C THR A 132 15.45 11.09 -7.18
N SER A 133 15.51 12.42 -7.35
CA SER A 133 16.14 13.34 -6.40
C SER A 133 15.21 13.73 -5.26
N LYS A 134 15.78 14.09 -4.10
CA LYS A 134 15.02 14.64 -2.96
C LYS A 134 14.21 15.88 -3.37
N LYS A 135 14.80 16.74 -4.21
CA LYS A 135 14.16 17.95 -4.74
C LYS A 135 12.84 17.63 -5.46
N ARG A 136 12.84 16.58 -6.29
CA ARG A 136 11.63 16.18 -7.02
C ARG A 136 10.57 15.61 -6.09
N VAL A 137 10.96 14.76 -5.15
CA VAL A 137 10.02 14.22 -4.14
C VAL A 137 9.39 15.34 -3.32
N SER A 138 10.18 16.34 -2.89
CA SER A 138 9.67 17.48 -2.11
C SER A 138 8.74 18.42 -2.87
N GLN A 139 8.69 18.34 -4.19
CA GLN A 139 7.75 19.10 -5.03
C GLN A 139 6.40 18.39 -5.20
N GLY A 140 6.24 17.18 -4.64
CA GLY A 140 4.99 16.47 -4.64
C GLY A 140 3.90 17.23 -3.87
N ILE A 141 2.67 17.11 -4.34
CA ILE A 141 1.49 17.72 -3.74
C ILE A 141 0.80 16.66 -2.87
N GLN A 142 0.50 17.03 -1.62
CA GLN A 142 -0.30 16.20 -0.74
C GLN A 142 -1.79 16.30 -1.11
N ARG A 143 -2.45 15.15 -1.19
CA ARG A 143 -3.87 14.96 -1.42
C ARG A 143 -4.39 13.86 -0.49
N GLN A 144 -5.69 13.61 -0.51
CA GLN A 144 -6.31 12.58 0.31
C GLN A 144 -7.40 11.84 -0.46
N ILE A 145 -7.55 10.55 -0.17
CA ILE A 145 -8.67 9.71 -0.59
C ILE A 145 -9.26 9.11 0.68
N GLU A 146 -10.57 9.27 0.89
CA GLU A 146 -11.34 8.71 2.02
C GLU A 146 -10.85 9.07 3.45
N ASN A 147 -9.83 9.93 3.60
CA ASN A 147 -9.11 10.35 4.82
C ASN A 147 -7.65 9.87 4.90
N HIS A 148 -7.17 9.10 3.91
CA HIS A 148 -5.78 8.70 3.84
C HIS A 148 -4.96 9.68 2.97
N PRO A 149 -3.87 10.28 3.49
CA PRO A 149 -3.02 11.16 2.70
C PRO A 149 -2.24 10.37 1.65
N PHE A 150 -1.91 11.04 0.55
CA PHE A 150 -0.95 10.55 -0.42
C PHE A 150 -0.23 11.71 -1.12
N ILE A 151 0.93 11.43 -1.70
CA ILE A 151 1.77 12.43 -2.40
C ILE A 151 1.78 12.12 -3.89
N ILE A 152 1.41 13.09 -4.72
CA ILE A 152 1.32 12.97 -6.18
C ILE A 152 2.04 14.14 -6.87
N ILE A 153 2.64 13.91 -8.06
CA ILE A 153 3.29 14.98 -8.83
C ILE A 153 2.26 16.06 -9.20
N ALA A 154 2.74 17.30 -9.30
CA ALA A 154 1.90 18.44 -9.67
C ALA A 154 1.23 18.25 -11.04
N LYS A 155 0.08 18.88 -11.25
CA LYS A 155 -0.67 18.77 -12.51
C LYS A 155 0.17 19.26 -13.69
N GLU A 156 0.87 20.37 -13.53
CA GLU A 156 1.70 20.99 -14.56
C GLU A 156 2.84 20.04 -14.98
N GLU A 157 3.53 19.44 -14.01
CA GLU A 157 4.56 18.42 -14.28
C GLU A 157 3.98 17.19 -14.98
N THR A 158 2.79 16.75 -14.55
CA THR A 158 2.09 15.62 -15.17
C THR A 158 1.73 15.92 -16.62
N VAL A 159 1.25 17.13 -16.94
CA VAL A 159 0.95 17.55 -18.31
C VAL A 159 2.21 17.51 -19.18
N GLN A 160 3.35 17.99 -18.67
CA GLN A 160 4.62 17.94 -19.39
C GLN A 160 5.09 16.50 -19.62
N TRP A 161 4.95 15.63 -18.62
CA TRP A 161 5.26 14.21 -18.75
C TRP A 161 4.36 13.53 -19.78
N PHE A 162 3.05 13.82 -19.75
CA PHE A 162 2.05 13.22 -20.62
C PHE A 162 2.24 13.59 -22.09
N LYS A 163 2.54 14.87 -22.38
CA LYS A 163 2.83 15.36 -23.74
C LYS A 163 4.02 14.65 -24.40
N LYS A 164 5.02 14.21 -23.62
CA LYS A 164 6.21 13.51 -24.14
C LYS A 164 5.96 12.04 -24.48
N ARG A 165 4.77 11.50 -24.16
CA ARG A 165 4.40 10.10 -24.36
C ARG A 165 3.20 9.89 -25.26
N LYS A 166 2.65 10.99 -25.80
CA LYS A 166 1.79 10.99 -26.99
C LYS A 166 2.70 11.04 -28.21
#